data_AF-A0A101SIH1-F1
#
_entry.id   AF-A0A101SIH1-F1
#
_cell.length_a   1.000
_cell.length_b   1.000
_cell.length_c   1.000
_cell.angle_alpha   90.00
_cell.angle_beta   90.00
_cell.angle_gamma   90.00
#
_symmetry.space_group_name_H-M   'P 1'
#
loop_
_entity.id
_entity.type
_entity.pdbx_description
1 polymer ?
#
loop_
_entity_poly.entity_id
_entity_poly.type
_entity_poly.pdbx_seq_one_letter_code
_entity_poly.pdbx_strand_id
1 'polypeptide(L)'
;MHCNQTRFRHTVLSAGATALALLATGCWNASAGAQTGGCRDAGDWSGREQAAWLRSAVAFHGTTDGTDPSYAQASVVVHGPRAGDVRVLCRPLAVQVEFWTLTATKTRPEMSFVMRYGLSADGGRTRTVAFPAGLPTGRDRTCVRVLVAAYAGAPLAYGELPRMTGDLATAGDADVRFGTARIGVHRLLPAQGPALCDAGRSTPSPSPAASTGWDIYHP
;
A
#
# COMPACT_ATOMS: atom_id res chain seq x y z
N MET A 1 90.45 -16.45 -16.55
CA MET A 1 89.30 -15.57 -16.88
C MET A 1 89.39 -14.36 -15.96
N HIS A 2 90.17 -13.32 -16.26
CA HIS A 2 89.91 -12.19 -17.16
C HIS A 2 88.60 -11.41 -16.90
N CYS A 3 88.78 -10.14 -16.49
CA CYS A 3 87.97 -8.95 -16.74
C CYS A 3 86.55 -8.89 -16.12
N ASN A 4 86.02 -7.76 -15.64
CA ASN A 4 86.45 -6.36 -15.69
C ASN A 4 85.70 -5.57 -14.60
N GLN A 5 86.39 -4.58 -14.02
CA GLN A 5 85.78 -3.48 -13.29
C GLN A 5 85.06 -2.53 -14.26
N THR A 6 83.89 -2.03 -13.88
CA THR A 6 83.36 -0.77 -14.42
C THR A 6 82.98 0.17 -13.28
N ARG A 7 83.74 1.26 -13.21
CA ARG A 7 83.48 2.46 -12.41
C ARG A 7 82.20 3.14 -12.93
N PHE A 8 81.36 3.63 -12.02
CA PHE A 8 80.57 4.82 -12.29
C PHE A 8 80.77 5.85 -11.18
N ARG A 9 81.00 7.07 -11.64
CA ARG A 9 81.39 8.25 -10.87
C ARG A 9 80.20 8.81 -10.10
N HIS A 10 80.51 9.34 -8.91
CA HIS A 10 79.69 10.27 -8.17
C HIS A 10 79.22 11.44 -9.04
N THR A 11 78.02 11.98 -8.77
CA THR A 11 77.79 13.29 -8.10
C THR A 11 76.38 13.79 -8.45
N VAL A 12 75.46 13.85 -7.49
CA VAL A 12 74.48 14.96 -7.34
C VAL A 12 74.13 15.07 -5.85
N LEU A 13 74.39 16.24 -5.26
CA LEU A 13 73.97 16.67 -3.93
C LEU A 13 72.88 17.74 -4.12
N SER A 14 71.68 17.51 -3.59
CA SER A 14 70.74 18.55 -3.11
C SER A 14 69.59 17.83 -2.40
N ALA A 15 69.56 17.77 -1.07
CA ALA A 15 68.97 18.77 -0.18
C ALA A 15 67.45 18.93 -0.39
N GLY A 16 66.68 18.60 0.65
CA GLY A 16 65.23 18.86 0.68
C GLY A 16 64.46 17.92 1.60
N ALA A 17 64.75 17.94 2.90
CA ALA A 17 63.86 17.38 3.91
C ALA A 17 62.72 18.39 4.17
N THR A 18 61.49 17.99 3.90
CA THR A 18 60.30 18.53 4.57
C THR A 18 59.25 17.43 4.65
N ALA A 19 59.25 16.77 5.81
CA ALA A 19 58.13 15.96 6.25
C ALA A 19 56.97 16.89 6.61
N LEU A 20 55.90 16.84 5.84
CA LEU A 20 54.57 17.33 6.23
C LEU A 20 53.64 16.12 6.27
N ALA A 21 53.67 15.44 7.41
CA ALA A 21 52.57 14.59 7.84
C ALA A 21 51.55 15.49 8.53
N LEU A 22 50.33 15.55 7.99
CA LEU A 22 49.03 15.55 8.68
C LEU A 22 47.93 16.15 7.79
N LEU A 23 46.72 15.59 7.96
CA LEU A 23 45.41 16.01 7.43
C LEU A 23 45.14 15.55 5.98
N ALA A 24 44.11 14.78 5.63
CA ALA A 24 42.92 14.36 6.35
C ALA A 24 42.38 13.05 5.75
N THR A 25 42.01 12.12 6.63
CA THR A 25 40.96 11.14 6.37
C THR A 25 39.68 11.89 5.99
N GLY A 26 39.29 11.87 4.71
CA GLY A 26 38.05 12.51 4.28
C GLY A 26 37.93 12.69 2.78
N CYS A 27 37.79 11.60 2.04
CA CYS A 27 37.30 11.62 0.66
C CYS A 27 36.51 10.34 0.34
N TRP A 28 35.53 9.98 1.18
CA TRP A 28 34.41 9.16 0.72
C TRP A 28 33.22 10.10 0.53
N ASN A 29 33.19 10.80 -0.60
CA ASN A 29 31.99 11.31 -1.26
C ASN A 29 32.41 12.16 -2.46
N ALA A 30 32.62 11.53 -3.60
CA ALA A 30 32.51 12.16 -4.92
C ALA A 30 32.50 11.08 -6.00
N SER A 31 31.35 10.44 -6.17
CA SER A 31 30.93 9.93 -7.46
C SER A 31 29.44 10.20 -7.59
N ALA A 32 29.11 11.48 -7.77
CA ALA A 32 27.93 11.87 -8.53
C ALA A 32 28.19 11.48 -9.99
N GLY A 33 28.12 10.17 -10.26
CA GLY A 33 28.09 9.60 -11.60
C GLY A 33 26.64 9.35 -11.95
N ALA A 34 26.22 9.74 -13.15
CA ALA A 34 24.87 9.58 -13.67
C ALA A 34 24.28 8.18 -13.37
N GLN A 35 23.23 8.12 -12.55
CA GLN A 35 22.54 6.85 -12.27
C GLN A 35 21.60 6.48 -13.43
N THR A 36 22.16 6.00 -14.53
CA THR A 36 21.41 5.24 -15.53
C THR A 36 21.41 3.76 -15.15
N GLY A 37 20.39 3.33 -14.40
CA GLY A 37 20.00 1.92 -14.29
C GLY A 37 20.47 1.13 -13.05
N GLY A 38 20.45 1.73 -11.86
CA GLY A 38 20.69 1.01 -10.60
C GLY A 38 19.39 0.53 -9.93
N CYS A 39 19.46 -0.59 -9.20
CA CYS A 39 18.40 -1.01 -8.27
C CYS A 39 18.63 -0.39 -6.88
N ARG A 40 17.57 -0.24 -6.11
CA ARG A 40 17.60 0.25 -4.72
C ARG A 40 17.59 -0.94 -3.75
N ASP A 41 18.48 -0.91 -2.77
CA ASP A 41 18.45 -1.92 -1.70
C ASP A 41 17.32 -1.62 -0.69
N ALA A 42 16.65 -2.68 -0.27
CA ALA A 42 15.52 -2.67 0.65
C ALA A 42 15.74 -3.52 1.91
N GLY A 43 16.95 -4.08 2.10
CA GLY A 43 17.26 -5.09 3.12
C GLY A 43 16.69 -4.84 4.51
N ASP A 44 16.92 -3.64 5.06
CA ASP A 44 16.51 -3.29 6.43
C ASP A 44 15.28 -2.36 6.48
N TRP A 45 14.49 -2.28 5.40
CA TRP A 45 13.33 -1.41 5.38
C TRP A 45 12.31 -1.79 6.44
N SER A 46 11.93 -0.81 7.23
CA SER A 46 10.79 -0.88 8.13
C SER A 46 9.50 -1.11 7.33
N GLY A 47 8.47 -1.61 8.02
CA GLY A 47 7.14 -1.78 7.42
C GLY A 47 6.58 -0.49 6.79
N ARG A 48 6.91 0.68 7.37
CA ARG A 48 6.50 1.99 6.85
C ARG A 48 7.18 2.33 5.52
N GLU A 49 8.46 1.99 5.36
CA GLU A 49 9.22 2.21 4.13
C GLU A 49 8.75 1.29 3.02
N GLN A 50 8.51 0.02 3.34
CA GLN A 50 7.90 -0.94 2.41
C GLN A 50 6.52 -0.47 1.95
N ALA A 51 5.69 0.00 2.89
CA ALA A 51 4.40 0.59 2.57
C ALA A 51 4.51 1.85 1.71
N ALA A 52 5.52 2.71 1.94
CA ALA A 52 5.76 3.90 1.13
C ALA A 52 6.12 3.55 -0.31
N TRP A 53 6.94 2.52 -0.50
CA TRP A 53 7.25 2.01 -1.83
C TRP A 53 5.98 1.50 -2.53
N LEU A 54 5.17 0.69 -1.84
CA LEU A 54 3.90 0.19 -2.36
C LEU A 54 2.91 1.29 -2.73
N ARG A 55 2.79 2.37 -1.94
CA ARG A 55 1.94 3.53 -2.27
C ARG A 55 2.24 4.13 -3.62
N SER A 56 3.52 4.16 -3.99
CA SER A 56 3.90 4.64 -5.31
C SER A 56 3.64 3.59 -6.39
N ALA A 57 3.91 2.32 -6.10
CA ALA A 57 3.98 1.24 -7.09
C ALA A 57 2.62 0.63 -7.43
N VAL A 58 1.65 0.68 -6.52
CA VAL A 58 0.37 -0.02 -6.65
C VAL A 58 -0.74 0.94 -7.10
N ALA A 59 -1.54 0.50 -8.06
CA ALA A 59 -2.77 1.17 -8.49
C ALA A 59 -3.94 0.18 -8.53
N PHE A 60 -5.15 0.72 -8.34
CA PHE A 60 -6.41 0.01 -8.56
C PHE A 60 -7.00 0.41 -9.92
N HIS A 61 -7.37 -0.57 -10.73
CA HIS A 61 -7.99 -0.38 -12.04
C HIS A 61 -9.39 -0.98 -12.05
N GLY A 62 -10.31 -0.41 -12.83
CA GLY A 62 -11.68 -0.94 -13.00
C GLY A 62 -12.52 -0.87 -11.72
N THR A 63 -12.11 -0.08 -10.73
CA THR A 63 -12.79 0.10 -9.44
C THR A 63 -13.56 1.42 -9.36
N THR A 64 -13.93 2.02 -10.50
CA THR A 64 -14.63 3.30 -10.56
C THR A 64 -16.00 3.22 -9.90
N ASP A 65 -16.47 4.35 -9.39
CA ASP A 65 -17.81 4.52 -8.81
C ASP A 65 -18.85 4.45 -9.94
N GLY A 66 -19.19 3.23 -10.34
CA GLY A 66 -20.22 2.93 -11.32
C GLY A 66 -21.43 2.30 -10.65
N THR A 67 -22.60 2.56 -11.19
CA THR A 67 -23.86 1.88 -10.85
C THR A 67 -23.89 0.42 -11.32
N ASP A 68 -22.88 -0.03 -12.07
CA ASP A 68 -22.75 -1.42 -12.53
C ASP A 68 -22.09 -2.27 -11.43
N PRO A 69 -22.75 -3.33 -10.94
CA PRO A 69 -22.25 -4.15 -9.85
C PRO A 69 -21.14 -5.14 -10.26
N SER A 70 -20.42 -4.89 -11.36
CA SER A 70 -19.43 -5.82 -11.91
C SER A 70 -17.99 -5.42 -11.59
N TYR A 71 -17.22 -6.39 -11.07
CA TYR A 71 -15.76 -6.28 -10.87
C TYR A 71 -14.96 -7.06 -11.91
N ALA A 72 -15.57 -7.48 -13.03
CA ALA A 72 -14.93 -8.36 -14.01
C ALA A 72 -13.64 -7.78 -14.62
N GLN A 73 -13.53 -6.46 -14.68
CA GLN A 73 -12.33 -5.75 -15.17
C GLN A 73 -11.49 -5.13 -14.05
N ALA A 74 -11.89 -5.35 -12.78
CA ALA A 74 -11.21 -4.78 -11.64
C ALA A 74 -9.92 -5.54 -11.32
N SER A 75 -8.86 -4.79 -11.02
CA SER A 75 -7.56 -5.38 -10.68
C SER A 75 -6.70 -4.50 -9.79
N VAL A 76 -5.79 -5.14 -9.06
CA VAL A 76 -4.67 -4.50 -8.38
C VAL A 76 -3.43 -4.67 -9.26
N VAL A 77 -2.82 -3.56 -9.65
CA VAL A 77 -1.63 -3.56 -10.50
C VAL A 77 -0.46 -3.03 -9.71
N VAL A 78 0.59 -3.84 -9.59
CA VAL A 78 1.92 -3.41 -9.12
C VAL A 78 2.72 -3.05 -10.37
N HIS A 79 2.96 -1.77 -10.60
CA HIS A 79 3.61 -1.31 -11.81
C HIS A 79 5.10 -1.65 -11.84
N GLY A 80 5.58 -2.06 -13.03
CA GLY A 80 7.00 -2.03 -13.36
C GLY A 80 7.52 -0.59 -13.55
N PRO A 81 8.79 -0.44 -13.96
CA PRO A 81 9.42 0.86 -14.02
C PRO A 81 8.79 1.69 -15.14
N ARG A 82 8.47 2.96 -14.84
CA ARG A 82 8.15 3.95 -15.87
C ARG A 82 9.43 4.67 -16.29
N ALA A 83 9.41 5.37 -17.42
CA ALA A 83 10.56 6.18 -17.81
C ALA A 83 10.86 7.24 -16.72
N GLY A 84 12.11 7.32 -16.26
CA GLY A 84 12.55 8.24 -15.19
C GLY A 84 12.37 7.71 -13.76
N ASP A 85 12.08 6.41 -13.60
CA ASP A 85 11.59 5.86 -12.35
C ASP A 85 12.62 4.96 -11.63
N VAL A 86 13.08 5.38 -10.45
CA VAL A 86 14.15 4.73 -9.65
C VAL A 86 13.62 3.70 -8.62
N ARG A 87 12.46 3.10 -8.91
CA ARG A 87 11.73 2.24 -7.96
C ARG A 87 12.13 0.78 -7.97
N VAL A 88 13.00 0.36 -8.89
CA VAL A 88 13.45 -1.03 -8.99
C VAL A 88 14.24 -1.40 -7.74
N LEU A 89 13.88 -2.51 -7.10
CA LEU A 89 14.54 -3.04 -5.91
C LEU A 89 15.57 -4.10 -6.29
N CYS A 90 16.68 -4.15 -5.56
CA CYS A 90 17.70 -5.18 -5.77
C CYS A 90 17.23 -6.57 -5.32
N ARG A 91 16.28 -6.61 -4.39
CA ARG A 91 15.61 -7.83 -3.93
C ARG A 91 14.10 -7.62 -3.96
N PRO A 92 13.33 -8.61 -4.43
CA PRO A 92 11.88 -8.49 -4.42
C PRO A 92 11.31 -8.38 -3.01
N LEU A 93 10.29 -7.52 -2.88
CA LEU A 93 9.45 -7.43 -1.71
C LEU A 93 8.35 -8.48 -1.78
N ALA A 94 8.12 -9.20 -0.68
CA ALA A 94 6.90 -10.01 -0.54
C ALA A 94 5.71 -9.07 -0.37
N VAL A 95 4.71 -9.21 -1.24
CA VAL A 95 3.50 -8.39 -1.24
C VAL A 95 2.29 -9.30 -1.14
N GLN A 96 1.34 -8.92 -0.30
CA GLN A 96 0.04 -9.56 -0.19
C GLN A 96 -1.01 -8.63 -0.78
N VAL A 97 -1.91 -9.19 -1.59
CA VAL A 97 -3.15 -8.53 -1.99
C VAL A 97 -4.30 -9.32 -1.40
N GLU A 98 -5.07 -8.70 -0.52
CA GLU A 98 -6.07 -9.38 0.27
C GLU A 98 -7.44 -8.69 0.17
N PHE A 99 -8.48 -9.51 0.13
CA PHE A 99 -9.86 -9.13 -0.11
C PHE A 99 -10.73 -9.56 1.07
N TRP A 100 -11.57 -8.66 1.54
CA TRP A 100 -12.56 -8.90 2.59
C TRP A 100 -13.93 -8.41 2.14
N THR A 101 -14.98 -9.09 2.59
CA THR A 101 -16.35 -8.57 2.56
C THR A 101 -16.67 -7.92 3.90
N LEU A 102 -17.47 -6.86 3.82
CA LEU A 102 -18.06 -6.19 4.97
C LEU A 102 -19.57 -6.22 4.78
N THR A 103 -20.26 -6.94 5.65
CA THR A 103 -21.70 -7.13 5.58
C THR A 103 -22.35 -6.32 6.69
N ALA A 104 -23.32 -5.47 6.37
CA ALA A 104 -24.08 -4.77 7.40
C ALA A 104 -24.82 -5.77 8.28
N THR A 105 -24.69 -5.63 9.61
CA THR A 105 -25.53 -6.33 10.59
C THR A 105 -26.23 -5.29 11.47
N LYS A 106 -27.12 -5.76 12.36
CA LYS A 106 -27.88 -4.87 13.27
C LYS A 106 -26.99 -4.03 14.21
N THR A 107 -25.78 -4.48 14.51
CA THR A 107 -24.92 -3.85 15.53
C THR A 107 -23.65 -3.26 14.94
N ARG A 108 -22.92 -4.02 14.12
CA ARG A 108 -21.68 -3.61 13.45
C ARG A 108 -21.48 -4.37 12.14
N PRO A 109 -20.74 -3.81 11.16
CA PRO A 109 -20.36 -4.57 9.99
C PRO A 109 -19.58 -5.83 10.38
N GLU A 110 -20.02 -6.99 9.90
CA GLU A 110 -19.26 -8.23 10.01
C GLU A 110 -18.26 -8.28 8.85
N MET A 111 -17.01 -8.55 9.18
CA MET A 111 -15.93 -8.66 8.20
C MET A 111 -15.57 -10.12 7.98
N SER A 112 -15.54 -10.56 6.73
CA SER A 112 -15.16 -11.92 6.35
C SER A 112 -14.05 -11.91 5.32
N PHE A 113 -13.08 -12.81 5.50
CA PHE A 113 -12.02 -13.04 4.52
C PHE A 113 -12.59 -13.65 3.24
N VAL A 114 -12.16 -13.16 2.08
CA VAL A 114 -12.50 -13.74 0.77
C VAL A 114 -11.32 -14.50 0.21
N MET A 115 -10.22 -13.78 -0.03
CA MET A 115 -9.08 -14.31 -0.77
C MET A 115 -7.82 -13.49 -0.51
N ARG A 116 -6.66 -14.16 -0.61
CA ARG A 116 -5.35 -13.52 -0.55
C ARG A 116 -4.47 -14.05 -1.67
N TYR A 117 -3.76 -13.15 -2.32
CA TYR A 117 -2.72 -13.44 -3.29
C TYR A 117 -1.38 -12.99 -2.73
N GLY A 118 -0.41 -13.92 -2.69
CA GLY A 118 0.98 -13.60 -2.42
C GLY A 118 1.72 -13.38 -3.72
N LEU A 119 2.48 -12.29 -3.81
CA LEU A 119 3.32 -11.97 -4.96
C LEU A 119 4.69 -11.47 -4.51
N SER A 120 5.65 -11.58 -5.42
CA SER A 120 7.01 -11.08 -5.25
C SER A 120 7.22 -9.93 -6.23
N ALA A 121 7.47 -8.73 -5.71
CA ALA A 121 7.56 -7.50 -6.51
C ALA A 121 8.85 -6.74 -6.21
N ASP A 122 9.64 -6.51 -7.25
CA ASP A 122 10.85 -5.68 -7.25
C ASP A 122 10.64 -4.35 -7.99
N GLY A 123 9.44 -4.10 -8.54
CA GLY A 123 9.18 -2.93 -9.38
C GLY A 123 9.87 -2.97 -10.75
N GLY A 124 10.51 -4.08 -11.13
CA GLY A 124 11.14 -4.30 -12.44
C GLY A 124 10.16 -4.82 -13.50
N ARG A 125 9.04 -5.41 -13.08
CA ARG A 125 7.99 -5.93 -13.97
C ARG A 125 6.59 -5.62 -13.43
N THR A 126 5.67 -5.30 -14.33
CA THR A 126 4.26 -5.15 -13.96
C THR A 126 3.68 -6.50 -13.53
N ARG A 127 2.96 -6.50 -12.41
CA ARG A 127 2.17 -7.63 -11.90
C ARG A 127 0.72 -7.20 -11.75
N THR A 128 -0.19 -8.05 -12.19
CA THR A 128 -1.63 -7.77 -12.12
C THR A 128 -2.31 -8.89 -11.35
N VAL A 129 -3.13 -8.51 -10.38
CA VAL A 129 -4.01 -9.41 -9.63
C VAL A 129 -5.44 -9.03 -9.98
N ALA A 130 -6.12 -9.92 -10.70
CA ALA A 130 -7.54 -9.76 -10.97
C ALA A 130 -8.35 -9.89 -9.68
N PHE A 131 -9.49 -9.20 -9.61
CA PHE A 131 -10.41 -9.37 -8.50
C PHE A 131 -11.05 -10.77 -8.55
N PRO A 132 -11.33 -11.41 -7.40
CA PRO A 132 -12.01 -12.70 -7.38
C PRO A 132 -13.38 -12.64 -8.06
N ALA A 133 -13.67 -13.58 -8.96
CA ALA A 133 -14.92 -13.62 -9.74
C ALA A 133 -16.19 -13.82 -8.88
N GLY A 134 -16.03 -14.26 -7.62
CA GLY A 134 -17.12 -14.48 -6.65
C GLY A 134 -17.31 -13.35 -5.64
N LEU A 135 -16.71 -12.17 -5.85
CA LEU A 135 -16.99 -11.04 -4.98
C LEU A 135 -18.48 -10.67 -5.03
N PRO A 136 -19.09 -10.33 -3.88
CA PRO A 136 -20.51 -10.01 -3.83
C PRO A 136 -20.80 -8.75 -4.66
N THR A 137 -21.89 -8.83 -5.41
CA THR A 137 -22.36 -7.78 -6.33
C THR A 137 -23.66 -7.13 -5.83
N GLY A 138 -24.03 -7.35 -4.56
CA GLY A 138 -25.24 -6.79 -3.93
C GLY A 138 -26.56 -7.38 -4.41
N ARG A 139 -26.54 -8.43 -5.24
CA ARG A 139 -27.75 -9.09 -5.76
C ARG A 139 -28.57 -9.80 -4.69
N ASP A 140 -27.96 -10.13 -3.56
CA ASP A 140 -28.57 -10.89 -2.46
C ASP A 140 -29.33 -10.01 -1.46
N ARG A 141 -29.73 -8.79 -1.88
CA ARG A 141 -30.45 -7.80 -1.06
C ARG A 141 -29.80 -7.45 0.29
N THR A 142 -28.50 -7.66 0.41
CA THR A 142 -27.74 -7.39 1.63
C THR A 142 -26.77 -6.25 1.36
N CYS A 143 -26.69 -5.28 2.27
CA CYS A 143 -25.71 -4.21 2.19
C CYS A 143 -24.31 -4.79 2.43
N VAL A 144 -23.54 -4.93 1.35
CA VAL A 144 -22.19 -5.48 1.39
C VAL A 144 -21.22 -4.53 0.69
N ARG A 145 -20.02 -4.43 1.26
CA ARG A 145 -18.86 -3.77 0.65
C ARG A 145 -17.69 -4.70 0.55
N VAL A 146 -16.81 -4.39 -0.37
CA VAL A 146 -15.55 -5.12 -0.56
C VAL A 146 -14.41 -4.18 -0.17
N LEU A 147 -13.55 -4.64 0.71
CA LEU A 147 -12.27 -4.02 1.01
C LEU A 147 -11.18 -4.83 0.32
N VAL A 148 -10.30 -4.15 -0.40
CA VAL A 148 -9.06 -4.71 -0.93
C VAL A 148 -7.88 -3.93 -0.37
N ALA A 149 -6.80 -4.62 0.02
CA ALA A 149 -5.57 -3.98 0.45
C ALA A 149 -4.34 -4.67 -0.14
N ALA A 150 -3.30 -3.88 -0.44
CA ALA A 150 -1.98 -4.35 -0.80
C ALA A 150 -0.96 -3.93 0.28
N TYR A 151 -0.25 -4.91 0.83
CA TYR A 151 0.67 -4.70 1.95
C TYR A 151 1.92 -5.58 1.85
N ALA A 152 2.97 -5.20 2.57
CA ALA A 152 4.25 -5.87 2.51
C ALA A 152 4.44 -6.94 3.61
N GLY A 153 5.18 -7.99 3.27
CA GLY A 153 5.64 -9.03 4.17
C GLY A 153 4.66 -10.19 4.35
N ALA A 154 4.67 -10.75 5.56
CA ALA A 154 3.81 -11.86 5.95
C ALA A 154 2.34 -11.43 6.08
N PRO A 155 1.39 -12.38 5.99
CA PRO A 155 -0.02 -12.12 6.26
C PRO A 155 -0.30 -11.34 7.54
N LEU A 156 -1.39 -10.56 7.54
CA LEU A 156 -1.81 -9.81 8.71
C LEU A 156 -2.20 -10.75 9.87
N ALA A 157 -1.66 -10.49 11.05
CA ALA A 157 -2.14 -11.11 12.28
C ALA A 157 -3.48 -10.49 12.70
N TYR A 158 -4.20 -11.16 13.63
CA TYR A 158 -5.52 -10.72 14.10
C TYR A 158 -5.54 -9.25 14.57
N GLY A 159 -4.50 -8.80 15.29
CA GLY A 159 -4.38 -7.42 15.75
C GLY A 159 -4.12 -6.39 14.65
N GLU A 160 -3.69 -6.84 13.46
CA GLU A 160 -3.36 -5.98 12.32
C GLU A 160 -4.52 -5.86 11.32
N LEU A 161 -5.55 -6.71 11.45
CA LEU A 161 -6.71 -6.75 10.55
C LEU A 161 -7.45 -5.41 10.49
N PRO A 162 -8.12 -5.12 9.36
CA PRO A 162 -8.87 -3.89 9.21
C PRO A 162 -10.06 -3.82 10.17
N ARG A 163 -10.36 -2.61 10.60
CA ARG A 163 -11.52 -2.26 11.42
C ARG A 163 -12.23 -1.07 10.77
N MET A 164 -13.56 -1.11 10.80
CA MET A 164 -14.40 -0.01 10.32
C MET A 164 -14.70 0.97 11.45
N THR A 165 -14.61 2.26 11.15
CA THR A 165 -15.01 3.34 12.06
C THR A 165 -16.28 4.08 11.62
N GLY A 166 -16.67 3.95 10.35
CA GLY A 166 -17.84 4.62 9.76
C GLY A 166 -19.02 3.69 9.49
N ASP A 167 -20.18 4.27 9.19
CA ASP A 167 -21.38 3.56 8.74
C ASP A 167 -21.15 2.98 7.34
N LEU A 168 -21.55 1.73 7.13
CA LEU A 168 -21.21 1.01 5.90
C LEU A 168 -21.84 1.68 4.66
N ALA A 169 -23.00 2.31 4.78
CA ALA A 169 -23.69 2.97 3.66
C ALA A 169 -22.86 4.13 3.08
N THR A 170 -22.18 4.89 3.95
CA THR A 170 -21.50 6.14 3.59
C THR A 170 -19.98 6.08 3.70
N ALA A 171 -19.43 4.99 4.24
CA ALA A 171 -17.99 4.87 4.49
C ALA A 171 -17.13 5.10 3.24
N GLY A 172 -15.96 5.67 3.43
CA GLY A 172 -14.90 5.74 2.43
C GLY A 172 -13.64 5.03 2.90
N ASP A 173 -12.57 5.16 2.11
CA ASP A 173 -11.26 4.62 2.46
C ASP A 173 -10.75 5.14 3.81
N ALA A 174 -11.11 6.37 4.19
CA ALA A 174 -10.73 7.01 5.44
C ALA A 174 -11.35 6.35 6.69
N ASP A 175 -12.42 5.59 6.53
CA ASP A 175 -13.13 4.87 7.60
C ASP A 175 -12.57 3.48 7.88
N VAL A 176 -11.54 3.07 7.13
CA VAL A 176 -10.83 1.80 7.32
C VAL A 176 -9.54 2.05 8.10
N ARG A 177 -9.37 1.34 9.21
CA ARG A 177 -8.16 1.41 10.06
C ARG A 177 -7.52 0.04 10.20
N PHE A 178 -6.23 -0.03 9.91
CA PHE A 178 -5.42 -1.23 10.12
C PHE A 178 -4.55 -1.07 11.36
N GLY A 179 -4.34 -2.16 12.10
CA GLY A 179 -3.46 -2.18 13.27
C GLY A 179 -1.97 -2.24 12.93
N THR A 180 -1.58 -1.89 11.70
CA THR A 180 -0.21 -2.03 11.20
C THR A 180 0.17 -0.91 10.24
N ALA A 181 1.46 -0.59 10.19
CA ALA A 181 2.01 0.42 9.27
C ALA A 181 2.43 -0.17 7.91
N ARG A 182 2.28 -1.50 7.72
CA ARG A 182 2.73 -2.23 6.52
C ARG A 182 1.77 -2.10 5.33
N ILE A 183 0.59 -1.50 5.52
CA ILE A 183 -0.38 -1.27 4.46
C ILE A 183 0.15 -0.21 3.50
N GLY A 184 0.42 -0.63 2.26
CA GLY A 184 0.77 0.28 1.19
C GLY A 184 -0.45 1.06 0.76
N VAL A 185 -1.43 0.36 0.20
CA VAL A 185 -2.67 0.94 -0.30
C VAL A 185 -3.86 0.06 0.06
N HIS A 186 -5.03 0.67 0.18
CA HIS A 186 -6.30 -0.03 0.28
C HIS A 186 -7.38 0.73 -0.47
N ARG A 187 -8.47 0.03 -0.77
CA ARG A 187 -9.67 0.60 -1.35
C ARG A 187 -10.90 -0.11 -0.80
N LEU A 188 -11.85 0.66 -0.28
CA LEU A 188 -13.19 0.26 0.08
C LEU A 188 -14.11 0.58 -1.10
N LEU A 189 -14.53 -0.46 -1.82
CA LEU A 189 -15.39 -0.31 -2.98
C LEU A 189 -16.78 0.21 -2.57
N PRO A 190 -17.48 0.95 -3.44
CA PRO A 190 -18.83 1.44 -3.18
C PRO A 190 -19.78 0.33 -2.71
N ALA A 191 -20.74 0.71 -1.88
CA ALA A 191 -21.79 -0.19 -1.44
C ALA A 191 -22.59 -0.73 -2.62
N GLN A 192 -22.74 -2.05 -2.65
CA GLN A 192 -23.57 -2.71 -3.63
C GLN A 192 -25.00 -2.72 -3.10
N GLY A 193 -25.91 -2.06 -3.82
CA GLY A 193 -27.28 -1.82 -3.34
C GLY A 193 -27.36 -0.78 -2.20
N PRO A 194 -26.92 0.47 -2.41
CA PRO A 194 -26.85 1.49 -1.35
C PRO A 194 -28.21 1.77 -0.68
N ALA A 195 -29.31 1.73 -1.44
CA ALA A 195 -30.66 1.87 -0.89
C ALA A 195 -31.00 0.79 0.17
N LEU A 196 -30.38 -0.39 0.10
CA LEU A 196 -30.55 -1.47 1.07
C LEU A 196 -29.74 -1.23 2.34
N CYS A 197 -28.64 -0.46 2.24
CA CYS A 197 -27.91 0.02 3.41
C CYS A 197 -28.76 1.01 4.23
N ASP A 198 -29.66 1.75 3.58
CA ASP A 198 -30.59 2.69 4.23
C ASP A 198 -31.93 2.07 4.65
N ALA A 199 -32.37 0.99 4.00
CA ALA A 199 -33.67 0.35 4.26
C ALA A 199 -33.83 -0.19 5.69
N GLY A 200 -32.73 -0.53 6.38
CA GLY A 200 -32.74 -0.89 7.80
C GLY A 200 -32.97 0.29 8.75
N ARG A 201 -32.90 1.54 8.26
CA ARG A 201 -33.05 2.78 9.03
C ARG A 201 -34.46 3.36 8.95
N SER A 202 -35.26 2.92 7.97
CA SER A 202 -36.60 3.46 7.69
C SER A 202 -37.72 2.49 8.08
N THR A 203 -37.98 2.39 9.38
CA THR A 203 -39.37 2.44 9.85
C THR A 203 -39.37 3.38 11.05
N PRO A 204 -39.73 4.66 10.86
CA PRO A 204 -40.24 5.43 11.98
C PRO A 204 -41.40 4.61 12.52
N SER A 205 -41.29 4.11 13.76
CA SER A 205 -42.48 3.66 14.48
C SER A 205 -43.45 4.84 14.40
N PRO A 206 -44.68 4.68 13.88
CA PRO A 206 -45.64 5.77 13.93
C PRO A 206 -45.77 6.14 15.40
N SER A 207 -45.29 7.32 15.77
CA SER A 207 -45.59 7.89 17.07
C SER A 207 -47.11 7.84 17.21
N PRO A 208 -47.67 7.30 18.31
CA PRO A 208 -49.11 7.32 18.50
C PRO A 208 -49.54 8.78 18.35
N ALA A 209 -50.43 9.04 17.39
CA ALA A 209 -50.95 10.37 17.15
C ALA A 209 -51.48 10.89 18.49
N ALA A 210 -50.84 11.94 19.00
CA ALA A 210 -51.41 12.69 20.12
C ALA A 210 -52.74 13.25 19.61
N SER A 211 -53.81 12.58 19.98
CA SER A 211 -55.19 13.06 19.87
C SER A 211 -55.30 14.33 20.71
N THR A 212 -54.93 15.47 20.16
CA THR A 212 -55.49 16.76 20.61
C THR A 212 -56.85 16.94 19.94
N GLY A 213 -57.81 16.15 20.40
CA GLY A 213 -59.20 16.55 20.35
C GLY A 213 -59.36 17.72 21.31
N TRP A 214 -59.42 18.93 20.76
CA TRP A 214 -59.94 20.08 21.49
C TRP A 214 -61.42 19.82 21.74
N ASP A 215 -61.74 19.36 22.94
CA ASP A 215 -63.10 19.35 23.44
C ASP A 215 -63.46 20.78 23.88
N ILE A 216 -64.39 21.40 23.17
CA ILE A 216 -64.86 22.78 23.38
C ILE A 216 -66.00 22.83 24.42
N TYR A 217 -66.40 21.70 25.00
CA TYR A 217 -67.50 21.66 25.97
C TYR A 217 -67.19 20.76 27.16
N HIS A 218 -66.50 21.30 28.17
CA HIS A 218 -66.63 20.80 29.53
C HIS A 218 -66.92 21.98 30.49
N PRO A 219 -67.93 21.86 31.37
CA PRO A 219 -68.60 22.97 32.06
C PRO A 219 -67.76 23.64 33.16
#